data_AF-A0A3D1ZFH4-F1
#
_entry.id   AF-A0A3D1ZFH4-F1
#
_cell.length_a   1.000
_cell.length_b   1.000
_cell.length_c   1.000
_cell.angle_alpha   90.00
_cell.angle_beta   90.00
_cell.angle_gamma   90.00
#
_symmetry.space_group_name_H-M   'P 1'
#
loop_
_entity.id
_entity.type
_entity.pdbx_description
1 polymer ?
#
loop_
_entity_poly.entity_id
_entity_poly.type
_entity_poly.pdbx_seq_one_letter_code
_entity_poly.pdbx_strand_id
1 'polypeptide(L)'
;IQGSANASVEVHHVQSYRFVLVLRGDDLGDSLADTDPQTLGDQPLQAVPKNPQDGYAFRTAQVVNEFVNQANELLANEDKANSLLLRGFSREPVDWPDFGKSYRLNPGAIAAYPMYRGLAKITGMTLLEAGDNFDTELQTLEDNYANHDYFFLHYKPADAAGEDGNFDLKVKSLEELDSQIPRILDLNPDVLVVAGDHSSPSIMASHSWHPVPLLIKSQLSMHLGVDRFTERACSLGSLGYRSAIDVMILALAHGGKLKKFGA
;
A
#
# COMPACT_ATOMS: atom_id res chain seq x y z
N ILE A 1 4.17 3.13 -29.33
CA ILE A 1 5.50 3.73 -29.13
C ILE A 1 6.51 2.65 -29.47
N GLN A 2 7.27 2.83 -30.55
CA GLN A 2 8.30 1.86 -30.92
C GLN A 2 9.44 2.00 -29.92
N GLY A 3 9.72 0.95 -29.16
CA GLY A 3 10.85 0.93 -28.25
C GLY A 3 12.16 1.10 -29.03
N SER A 4 13.10 1.89 -28.49
CA SER A 4 14.48 1.85 -28.95
C SER A 4 14.96 0.39 -28.92
N ALA A 5 15.73 -0.03 -29.92
CA ALA A 5 15.92 -1.40 -30.42
C ALA A 5 16.02 -2.61 -29.45
N ASN A 6 16.13 -2.43 -28.12
CA ASN A 6 16.30 -3.51 -27.13
C ASN A 6 15.34 -3.44 -25.92
N ALA A 7 14.27 -2.64 -25.93
CA ALA A 7 13.29 -2.63 -24.84
C ALA A 7 11.83 -2.53 -25.35
N SER A 8 10.91 -3.32 -24.78
CA SER A 8 9.47 -3.17 -25.01
C SER A 8 8.86 -2.20 -24.00
N VAL A 9 7.85 -1.45 -24.45
CA VAL A 9 7.15 -0.46 -23.65
C VAL A 9 5.67 -0.79 -23.61
N GLU A 10 5.11 -0.91 -22.41
CA GLU A 10 3.68 -1.11 -22.19
C GLU A 10 3.15 -0.01 -21.27
N VAL A 11 1.93 0.46 -21.54
CA VAL A 11 1.23 1.44 -20.71
C VAL A 11 -0.07 0.82 -20.24
N HIS A 12 -0.25 0.75 -18.92
CA HIS A 12 -1.43 0.17 -18.29
C HIS A 12 -2.15 1.27 -17.52
N HIS A 13 -3.38 1.59 -17.94
CA HIS A 13 -4.25 2.48 -17.15
C HIS A 13 -4.59 1.81 -15.82
N VAL A 14 -4.58 2.58 -14.73
CA VAL A 14 -4.89 2.06 -13.38
C VAL A 14 -6.17 2.67 -12.86
N GLN A 15 -6.17 3.98 -12.59
CA GLN A 15 -7.33 4.68 -12.03
C GLN A 15 -7.21 6.18 -12.22
N SER A 16 -8.28 6.83 -12.71
CA SER A 16 -8.28 8.28 -12.99
C SER A 16 -7.11 8.64 -13.92
N TYR A 17 -6.29 9.64 -13.58
CA TYR A 17 -5.09 10.04 -14.33
C TYR A 17 -3.88 9.12 -14.14
N ARG A 18 -3.97 8.09 -13.27
CA ARG A 18 -2.84 7.22 -12.93
C ARG A 18 -2.72 6.07 -13.93
N PHE A 19 -1.48 5.82 -14.35
CA PHE A 19 -1.09 4.70 -15.19
C PHE A 19 0.25 4.13 -14.71
N VAL A 20 0.60 2.93 -15.18
CA VAL A 20 1.92 2.32 -14.99
C VAL A 20 2.60 2.17 -16.35
N LEU A 21 3.85 2.62 -16.41
CA LEU A 21 4.77 2.36 -17.52
C LEU A 21 5.58 1.11 -17.19
N VAL A 22 5.45 0.06 -18.00
CA VAL A 22 6.25 -1.16 -17.87
C VAL A 22 7.27 -1.20 -19.00
N LEU A 23 8.54 -1.23 -18.62
CA LEU A 23 9.67 -1.39 -19.53
C LEU A 23 10.24 -2.80 -19.36
N ARG A 24 10.45 -3.53 -20.46
CA ARG A 24 11.09 -4.86 -20.42
C ARG A 24 12.29 -4.88 -21.35
N GLY A 25 13.41 -5.36 -20.85
CA GLY A 25 14.67 -5.51 -21.57
C GLY A 25 15.77 -5.97 -20.62
N ASP A 26 16.80 -6.63 -21.14
CA ASP A 26 17.85 -7.26 -20.34
C ASP A 26 18.84 -6.24 -19.74
N ASP A 27 18.87 -5.02 -20.28
CA ASP A 27 19.85 -3.99 -19.97
C ASP A 27 19.22 -2.71 -19.37
N LEU A 28 18.21 -2.88 -18.53
CA LEU A 28 17.50 -1.78 -17.88
C LEU A 28 17.84 -1.68 -16.38
N GLY A 29 18.05 -0.45 -15.90
CA GLY A 29 18.19 -0.10 -14.49
C GLY A 29 17.00 0.72 -13.99
N ASP A 30 16.73 0.69 -12.69
CA ASP A 30 15.62 1.38 -12.02
C ASP A 30 16.05 2.62 -11.22
N SER A 31 17.36 2.86 -11.10
CA SER A 31 17.94 3.98 -10.37
C SER A 31 17.84 5.31 -11.14
N LEU A 32 16.61 5.77 -11.39
CA LEU A 32 16.31 7.03 -12.06
C LEU A 32 15.73 8.05 -11.08
N ALA A 33 15.95 9.33 -11.37
CA ALA A 33 15.20 10.42 -10.78
C ALA A 33 13.79 10.50 -11.40
N ASP A 34 12.82 10.96 -10.62
CA ASP A 34 11.45 11.18 -11.08
C ASP A 34 11.42 12.32 -12.12
N THR A 35 10.48 12.27 -13.05
CA THR A 35 10.23 13.36 -14.02
C THR A 35 9.23 14.38 -13.50
N ASP A 36 8.53 14.06 -12.41
CA ASP A 36 7.58 14.97 -11.75
C ASP A 36 8.33 15.96 -10.84
N PRO A 37 8.25 17.28 -11.08
CA PRO A 37 8.87 18.29 -10.23
C PRO A 37 8.16 18.45 -8.87
N GLN A 38 6.98 17.86 -8.70
CA GLN A 38 6.13 17.94 -7.50
C GLN A 38 5.72 19.36 -7.10
N THR A 39 5.90 20.32 -8.01
CA THR A 39 5.56 21.74 -7.82
C THR A 39 4.68 22.20 -8.96
N LEU A 40 3.57 22.85 -8.63
CA LEU A 40 2.61 23.33 -9.62
C LEU A 40 3.23 24.49 -10.44
N GLY A 41 3.12 24.41 -11.76
CA GLY A 41 3.62 25.43 -12.70
C GLY A 41 5.02 25.14 -13.24
N ASP A 42 5.77 24.23 -12.62
CA ASP A 42 7.05 23.78 -13.11
C ASP A 42 6.90 22.82 -14.29
N GLN A 43 7.90 22.81 -15.17
CA GLN A 43 7.93 21.91 -16.32
C GLN A 43 8.34 20.50 -15.90
N PRO A 44 7.85 19.45 -16.59
CA PRO A 44 8.35 18.09 -16.41
C PRO A 44 9.87 18.03 -16.58
N LEU A 45 10.52 17.29 -15.69
CA LEU A 45 11.98 17.07 -15.74
C LEU A 45 12.31 15.96 -16.73
N GLN A 46 13.54 15.96 -17.25
CA GLN A 46 14.03 14.81 -18.01
C GLN A 46 14.38 13.66 -17.07
N ALA A 47 14.12 12.43 -17.53
CA ALA A 47 14.58 11.25 -16.82
C ALA A 47 16.11 11.20 -16.89
N VAL A 48 16.74 11.08 -15.72
CA VAL A 48 18.20 10.97 -15.58
C VAL A 48 18.53 9.90 -14.54
N PRO A 49 19.66 9.18 -14.70
CA PRO A 49 20.10 8.24 -13.68
C PRO A 49 20.51 8.99 -12.40
N LYS A 50 20.16 8.46 -11.23
CA LYS A 50 20.60 9.00 -9.92
C LYS A 50 22.11 8.92 -9.76
N ASN A 51 22.72 7.89 -10.34
CA ASN A 51 24.17 7.77 -10.49
C ASN A 51 24.55 7.83 -11.97
N PRO A 52 25.23 8.90 -12.45
CA PRO A 52 25.63 9.02 -13.85
C PRO A 52 26.53 7.90 -14.39
N GLN A 53 27.17 7.11 -13.50
CA GLN A 53 28.01 5.97 -13.88
C GLN A 53 27.22 4.67 -14.09
N ASP A 54 25.92 4.66 -13.76
CA ASP A 54 25.04 3.51 -13.95
C ASP A 54 24.60 3.42 -15.42
N GLY A 55 25.32 2.59 -16.20
CA GLY A 55 25.03 2.38 -17.61
C GLY A 55 23.69 1.69 -17.91
N TYR A 56 23.07 1.03 -16.93
CA TYR A 56 21.74 0.44 -17.08
C TYR A 56 20.66 1.51 -16.87
N ALA A 57 20.76 2.31 -15.80
CA ALA A 57 19.85 3.42 -15.57
C ALA A 57 19.95 4.49 -16.66
N PHE A 58 21.14 4.73 -17.22
CA PHE A 58 21.32 5.60 -18.38
C PHE A 58 20.52 5.10 -19.60
N ARG A 59 20.59 3.80 -19.90
CA ARG A 59 19.82 3.19 -21.00
C ARG A 59 18.31 3.31 -20.75
N THR A 60 17.86 3.04 -19.53
CA THR A 60 16.45 3.26 -19.16
C THR A 60 16.03 4.71 -19.34
N ALA A 61 16.87 5.68 -18.94
CA ALA A 61 16.57 7.11 -19.08
C ALA A 61 16.39 7.51 -20.55
N GLN A 62 17.18 6.94 -21.47
CA GLN A 62 17.01 7.15 -22.90
C GLN A 62 15.65 6.63 -23.39
N VAL A 63 15.27 5.41 -22.98
CA VAL A 63 13.96 4.81 -23.32
C VAL A 63 12.82 5.67 -22.79
N VAL A 64 12.91 6.13 -21.54
CA VAL A 64 11.88 6.94 -20.88
C VAL A 64 11.74 8.31 -21.58
N ASN A 65 12.84 9.00 -21.85
CA ASN A 65 12.80 10.30 -22.52
C ASN A 65 12.23 10.18 -23.94
N GLU A 66 12.59 9.13 -24.66
CA GLU A 66 12.03 8.84 -25.99
C GLU A 66 10.52 8.56 -25.91
N PHE A 67 10.08 7.76 -24.93
CA PHE A 67 8.67 7.51 -24.67
C PHE A 67 7.89 8.80 -24.36
N VAL A 68 8.42 9.66 -23.49
CA VAL A 68 7.79 10.94 -23.12
C VAL A 68 7.73 11.88 -24.32
N ASN A 69 8.78 11.95 -25.15
CA ASN A 69 8.78 12.76 -26.36
C ASN A 69 7.69 12.31 -27.35
N GLN A 70 7.62 11.01 -27.65
CA GLN A 70 6.57 10.47 -28.53
C GLN A 70 5.17 10.69 -27.94
N ALA A 71 5.00 10.56 -26.62
CA ALA A 71 3.72 10.84 -25.98
C ALA A 71 3.32 12.31 -26.08
N ASN A 72 4.26 13.24 -25.83
CA ASN A 72 4.02 14.68 -25.97
C ASN A 72 3.66 15.06 -27.41
N GLU A 73 4.30 14.45 -28.42
CA GLU A 73 3.94 14.65 -29.83
C GLU A 73 2.52 14.20 -30.13
N LEU A 74 2.12 13.02 -29.64
CA LEU A 74 0.77 12.48 -29.81
C LEU A 74 -0.30 13.34 -29.11
N LEU A 75 0.06 13.94 -27.98
CA LEU A 75 -0.84 14.74 -27.15
C LEU A 75 -0.73 16.25 -27.43
N ALA A 76 0.05 16.68 -28.43
CA ALA A 76 0.39 18.07 -28.66
C ALA A 76 -0.82 18.98 -28.94
N ASN A 77 -1.90 18.42 -29.46
CA ASN A 77 -3.13 19.16 -29.78
C ASN A 77 -4.17 19.15 -28.65
N GLU A 78 -3.85 18.53 -27.51
CA GLU A 78 -4.74 18.52 -26.34
C GLU A 78 -4.54 19.77 -25.48
N ASP A 79 -5.63 20.45 -25.14
CA ASP A 79 -5.59 21.63 -24.27
C ASP A 79 -5.29 21.28 -22.80
N LYS A 80 -5.50 20.02 -22.41
CA LYS A 80 -5.30 19.47 -21.05
C LYS A 80 -4.74 18.06 -21.14
N ALA A 81 -4.00 17.65 -20.11
CA ALA A 81 -3.36 16.33 -20.06
C ALA A 81 -2.48 16.03 -21.29
N ASN A 82 -1.72 17.04 -21.71
CA ASN A 82 -0.88 17.01 -22.90
C ASN A 82 0.56 16.55 -22.65
N SER A 83 0.83 16.01 -21.47
CA SER A 83 2.12 15.48 -21.08
C SER A 83 1.99 14.43 -19.97
N LEU A 84 3.11 13.78 -19.66
CA LEU A 84 3.20 12.68 -18.72
C LEU A 84 4.19 13.02 -17.60
N LEU A 85 3.79 12.75 -16.36
CA LEU A 85 4.66 12.82 -15.18
C LEU A 85 4.89 11.40 -14.67
N LEU A 86 6.15 10.99 -14.57
CA LEU A 86 6.57 9.65 -14.19
C LEU A 86 7.31 9.70 -12.87
N ARG A 87 6.94 8.80 -11.97
CA ARG A 87 7.48 8.70 -10.61
C ARG A 87 7.68 7.25 -10.22
N GLY A 88 8.59 7.02 -9.28
CA GLY A 88 8.72 5.73 -8.61
C GLY A 88 9.29 4.64 -9.51
N PHE A 89 10.31 4.96 -10.30
CA PHE A 89 11.04 3.96 -11.07
C PHE A 89 11.59 2.87 -10.13
N SER A 90 11.18 1.63 -10.38
CA SER A 90 11.56 0.45 -9.62
C SER A 90 11.60 -0.75 -10.55
N ARG A 91 12.51 -1.67 -10.26
CA ARG A 91 12.45 -3.03 -10.81
C ARG A 91 11.50 -3.86 -9.99
N GLU A 92 10.88 -4.86 -10.61
CA GLU A 92 10.19 -5.91 -9.87
C GLU A 92 11.21 -6.56 -8.90
N PRO A 93 10.90 -6.60 -7.59
CA PRO A 93 11.84 -7.15 -6.64
C PRO A 93 12.09 -8.64 -6.90
N VAL A 94 13.36 -9.04 -6.87
CA VAL A 94 13.76 -10.45 -6.99
C VAL A 94 13.92 -11.01 -5.58
N ASP A 95 13.51 -12.26 -5.37
CA ASP A 95 13.67 -13.02 -4.12
C ASP A 95 12.99 -12.42 -2.88
N TRP A 96 11.75 -11.95 -3.01
CA TRP A 96 10.96 -11.54 -1.85
C TRP A 96 10.42 -12.74 -1.04
N PRO A 97 10.38 -12.61 0.30
CA PRO A 97 9.87 -13.68 1.15
C PRO A 97 8.37 -13.87 0.92
N ASP A 98 7.99 -15.12 0.73
CA ASP A 98 6.59 -15.55 0.70
C ASP A 98 6.00 -15.47 2.12
N PHE A 99 4.92 -14.71 2.29
CA PHE A 99 4.27 -14.47 3.58
C PHE A 99 3.80 -15.78 4.22
N GLY A 100 3.12 -16.62 3.43
CA GLY A 100 2.58 -17.90 3.88
C GLY A 100 3.69 -18.85 4.34
N LYS A 101 4.81 -18.93 3.62
CA LYS A 101 5.97 -19.73 4.02
C LYS A 101 6.69 -19.15 5.25
N SER A 102 6.83 -17.82 5.31
CA SER A 102 7.56 -17.13 6.38
C SER A 102 6.86 -17.28 7.73
N TYR A 103 5.54 -17.14 7.75
CA TYR A 103 4.74 -17.21 8.98
C TYR A 103 4.00 -18.55 9.15
N ARG A 104 4.08 -19.45 8.17
CA ARG A 104 3.35 -20.73 8.11
C ARG A 104 1.84 -20.55 8.22
N LEU A 105 1.34 -19.60 7.42
CA LEU A 105 -0.07 -19.23 7.32
C LEU A 105 -0.56 -19.50 5.88
N ASN A 106 -1.88 -19.54 5.73
CA ASN A 106 -2.60 -19.46 4.47
C ASN A 106 -3.26 -18.07 4.37
N PRO A 107 -2.55 -17.07 3.84
CA PRO A 107 -3.01 -15.68 3.78
C PRO A 107 -4.00 -15.40 2.65
N GLY A 108 -5.12 -14.77 2.98
CA GLY A 108 -6.00 -14.05 2.06
C GLY A 108 -5.82 -12.53 2.18
N ALA A 109 -5.88 -11.81 1.07
CA ALA A 109 -5.81 -10.34 1.05
C ALA A 109 -7.02 -9.77 0.32
N ILE A 110 -7.76 -8.90 1.01
CA ILE A 110 -8.92 -8.15 0.51
C ILE A 110 -8.52 -6.68 0.53
N ALA A 111 -8.17 -6.14 -0.63
CA ALA A 111 -7.77 -4.75 -0.77
C ALA A 111 -8.25 -4.20 -2.11
N ALA A 112 -9.05 -3.12 -2.08
CA ALA A 112 -9.44 -2.40 -3.29
C ALA A 112 -8.30 -1.56 -3.87
N TYR A 113 -7.42 -1.01 -3.02
CA TYR A 113 -6.38 -0.09 -3.47
C TYR A 113 -5.27 -0.81 -4.26
N PRO A 114 -4.94 -0.38 -5.50
CA PRO A 114 -4.01 -1.11 -6.39
C PRO A 114 -2.63 -1.41 -5.79
N MET A 115 -2.07 -0.47 -5.02
CA MET A 115 -0.76 -0.65 -4.37
C MET A 115 -0.77 -1.84 -3.41
N TYR A 116 -1.82 -1.97 -2.58
CA TYR A 116 -1.94 -3.05 -1.61
C TYR A 116 -2.22 -4.41 -2.26
N ARG A 117 -2.99 -4.45 -3.37
CA ARG A 117 -3.09 -5.66 -4.21
C ARG A 117 -1.72 -6.08 -4.76
N GLY A 118 -0.93 -5.12 -5.23
CA GLY A 118 0.43 -5.37 -5.72
C GLY A 118 1.32 -5.99 -4.66
N LEU A 119 1.38 -5.39 -3.47
CA LEU A 119 2.18 -5.88 -2.34
C LEU A 119 1.73 -7.27 -1.87
N ALA A 120 0.43 -7.51 -1.74
CA ALA A 120 -0.12 -8.82 -1.39
C ALA A 120 0.26 -9.89 -2.42
N LYS A 121 0.22 -9.56 -3.72
CA LYS A 121 0.65 -10.48 -4.79
C LYS A 121 2.14 -10.79 -4.73
N ILE A 122 3.00 -9.77 -4.57
CA ILE A 122 4.46 -9.94 -4.54
C ILE A 122 4.89 -10.76 -3.32
N THR A 123 4.18 -10.63 -2.20
CA THR A 123 4.43 -11.42 -0.97
C THR A 123 3.75 -12.79 -0.97
N GLY A 124 3.08 -13.19 -2.07
CA GLY A 124 2.48 -14.53 -2.21
C GLY A 124 1.16 -14.74 -1.48
N MET A 125 0.44 -13.67 -1.12
CA MET A 125 -0.91 -13.78 -0.56
C MET A 125 -1.95 -14.11 -1.64
N THR A 126 -3.00 -14.85 -1.27
CA THR A 126 -4.14 -15.09 -2.16
C THR A 126 -4.97 -13.81 -2.27
N LEU A 127 -4.98 -13.19 -3.45
CA LEU A 127 -5.84 -12.03 -3.70
C LEU A 127 -7.29 -12.46 -3.79
N LEU A 128 -8.12 -11.93 -2.91
CA LEU A 128 -9.57 -12.08 -2.95
C LEU A 128 -10.18 -10.83 -3.62
N GLU A 129 -11.44 -10.95 -4.04
CA GLU A 129 -12.18 -9.83 -4.61
C GLU A 129 -12.46 -8.79 -3.52
N ALA A 130 -12.25 -7.51 -3.82
CA ALA A 130 -12.54 -6.43 -2.87
C ALA A 130 -13.88 -5.75 -3.16
N GLY A 131 -14.34 -5.82 -4.42
CA GLY A 131 -15.49 -5.04 -4.87
C GLY A 131 -15.20 -3.53 -4.83
N ASP A 132 -16.25 -2.73 -4.62
CA ASP A 132 -16.21 -1.28 -4.78
C ASP A 132 -16.16 -0.51 -3.45
N ASN A 133 -16.47 -1.17 -2.33
CA ASN A 133 -16.55 -0.52 -1.02
C ASN A 133 -16.28 -1.52 0.13
N PHE A 134 -16.18 -1.01 1.35
CA PHE A 134 -15.84 -1.84 2.51
C PHE A 134 -16.92 -2.88 2.86
N ASP A 135 -18.18 -2.64 2.52
CA ASP A 135 -19.26 -3.62 2.72
C ASP A 135 -19.06 -4.86 1.83
N THR A 136 -18.67 -4.67 0.57
CA THR A 136 -18.33 -5.78 -0.33
C THR A 136 -17.04 -6.49 0.06
N GLU A 137 -16.07 -5.76 0.62
CA GLU A 137 -14.86 -6.35 1.20
C GLU A 137 -15.22 -7.28 2.37
N LEU A 138 -16.13 -6.87 3.26
CA LEU A 138 -16.59 -7.68 4.38
C LEU A 138 -17.42 -8.88 3.95
N GLN A 139 -18.28 -8.75 2.94
CA GLN A 139 -18.97 -9.91 2.37
C GLN A 139 -17.96 -10.95 1.85
N THR A 140 -16.90 -10.50 1.18
CA THR A 140 -15.86 -11.40 0.68
C THR A 140 -15.09 -12.06 1.83
N LEU A 141 -14.82 -11.32 2.91
CA LEU A 141 -14.23 -11.88 4.13
C LEU A 141 -15.13 -13.00 4.69
N GLU A 142 -16.42 -12.74 4.86
CA GLU A 142 -17.40 -13.69 5.39
C GLU A 142 -17.47 -14.97 4.53
N ASP A 143 -17.54 -14.82 3.21
CA ASP A 143 -17.65 -15.94 2.27
C ASP A 143 -16.40 -16.83 2.24
N ASN A 144 -15.23 -16.26 2.55
CA ASN A 144 -13.94 -16.96 2.48
C ASN A 144 -13.35 -17.30 3.85
N TYR A 145 -13.99 -16.90 4.94
CA TYR A 145 -13.41 -16.93 6.29
C TYR A 145 -12.88 -18.32 6.70
N ALA A 146 -13.59 -19.39 6.30
CA ALA A 146 -13.20 -20.76 6.61
C ALA A 146 -12.01 -21.29 5.77
N ASN A 147 -11.65 -20.61 4.67
CA ASN A 147 -10.66 -21.08 3.71
C ASN A 147 -9.24 -20.56 3.97
N HIS A 148 -9.08 -19.58 4.87
CA HIS A 148 -7.79 -18.96 5.19
C HIS A 148 -7.63 -18.83 6.71
N ASP A 149 -6.40 -18.73 7.18
CA ASP A 149 -6.10 -18.56 8.62
C ASP A 149 -5.44 -17.20 8.94
N TYR A 150 -5.37 -16.32 7.94
CA TYR A 150 -4.99 -14.93 8.05
C TYR A 150 -5.66 -14.10 6.95
N PHE A 151 -6.18 -12.93 7.32
CA PHE A 151 -6.74 -11.96 6.39
C PHE A 151 -6.07 -10.60 6.56
N PHE A 152 -5.73 -9.97 5.44
CA PHE A 152 -5.39 -8.55 5.38
C PHE A 152 -6.56 -7.79 4.75
N LEU A 153 -7.10 -6.81 5.47
CA LEU A 153 -8.11 -5.86 4.99
C LEU A 153 -7.54 -4.45 5.02
N HIS A 154 -7.90 -3.61 4.06
CA HIS A 154 -7.38 -2.25 3.96
C HIS A 154 -8.48 -1.20 3.72
N TYR A 155 -8.69 -0.33 4.72
CA TYR A 155 -9.67 0.76 4.66
C TYR A 155 -9.02 2.09 4.25
N LYS A 156 -9.17 2.49 2.98
CA LYS A 156 -8.60 3.75 2.42
C LYS A 156 -9.32 5.06 2.78
N PRO A 157 -10.66 5.15 2.95
CA PRO A 157 -11.37 6.44 2.97
C PRO A 157 -10.85 7.47 4.01
N ALA A 158 -10.47 7.02 5.21
CA ALA A 158 -9.97 7.92 6.26
C ALA A 158 -8.64 8.60 5.90
N ASP A 159 -7.78 7.93 5.13
CA ASP A 159 -6.52 8.49 4.67
C ASP A 159 -6.74 9.52 3.57
N ALA A 160 -7.59 9.21 2.58
CA ALA A 160 -7.95 10.14 1.51
C ALA A 160 -8.52 11.47 2.04
N ALA A 161 -9.43 11.40 3.02
CA ALA A 161 -9.96 12.60 3.68
C ALA A 161 -8.89 13.38 4.47
N GLY A 162 -7.89 12.67 5.02
CA GLY A 162 -6.73 13.27 5.68
C GLY A 162 -5.83 14.03 4.71
N GLU A 163 -5.49 13.43 3.56
CA GLU A 163 -4.71 14.05 2.48
C GLU A 163 -5.42 15.27 1.88
N ASP A 164 -6.76 15.25 1.79
CA ASP A 164 -7.58 16.39 1.34
C ASP A 164 -7.73 17.51 2.40
N GLY A 165 -7.18 17.32 3.59
CA GLY A 165 -7.32 18.24 4.72
C GLY A 165 -8.74 18.33 5.30
N ASN A 166 -9.61 17.39 4.94
CA ASN A 166 -11.02 17.37 5.34
C ASN A 166 -11.21 16.60 6.65
N PHE A 167 -11.15 17.30 7.77
CA PHE A 167 -11.29 16.71 9.10
C PHE A 167 -12.66 16.03 9.31
N ASP A 168 -13.75 16.70 8.96
CA ASP A 168 -15.10 16.18 9.21
C ASP A 168 -15.38 14.91 8.42
N LEU A 169 -14.92 14.85 7.16
CA LEU A 169 -15.03 13.64 6.35
C LEU A 169 -14.17 12.51 6.94
N LYS A 170 -12.97 12.81 7.44
CA LYS A 170 -12.11 11.80 8.07
C LYS A 170 -12.77 11.20 9.31
N VAL A 171 -13.40 12.02 10.15
CA VAL A 171 -14.18 11.55 11.31
C VAL A 171 -15.32 10.64 10.83
N LYS A 172 -16.12 11.09 9.86
CA LYS A 172 -17.23 10.32 9.31
C LYS A 172 -16.78 8.96 8.75
N SER A 173 -15.66 8.91 8.02
CA SER A 173 -15.11 7.66 7.50
C SER A 173 -14.70 6.69 8.63
N LEU A 174 -14.12 7.19 9.72
CA LEU A 174 -13.79 6.35 10.87
C LEU A 174 -15.05 5.84 11.60
N GLU A 175 -16.10 6.66 11.71
CA GLU A 175 -17.40 6.24 12.26
C GLU A 175 -18.08 5.18 11.38
N GLU A 176 -17.99 5.33 10.05
CA GLU A 176 -18.46 4.32 9.10
C GLU A 176 -17.70 3.00 9.26
N LEU A 177 -16.37 3.04 9.39
CA LEU A 177 -15.56 1.86 9.69
C LEU A 177 -15.96 1.22 11.03
N ASP A 178 -16.09 2.02 12.09
CA ASP A 178 -16.47 1.54 13.43
C ASP A 178 -17.81 0.80 13.41
N SER A 179 -18.80 1.31 12.66
CA SER A 179 -20.12 0.66 12.50
C SER A 179 -20.07 -0.74 11.88
N GLN A 180 -18.98 -1.06 11.16
CA GLN A 180 -18.78 -2.33 10.48
C GLN A 180 -17.92 -3.32 11.28
N ILE A 181 -17.18 -2.85 12.29
CA ILE A 181 -16.35 -3.71 13.16
C ILE A 181 -17.14 -4.87 13.80
N PRO A 182 -18.42 -4.71 14.23
CA PRO A 182 -19.20 -5.83 14.76
C PRO A 182 -19.27 -7.05 13.82
N ARG A 183 -19.37 -6.84 12.50
CA ARG A 183 -19.40 -7.96 11.53
C ARG A 183 -18.11 -8.79 11.58
N ILE A 184 -16.96 -8.12 11.69
CA ILE A 184 -15.66 -8.79 11.84
C ILE A 184 -15.61 -9.55 13.18
N LEU A 185 -16.17 -8.99 14.25
CA LEU A 185 -16.21 -9.64 15.56
C LEU A 185 -17.16 -10.84 15.60
N ASP A 186 -18.27 -10.81 14.85
CA ASP A 186 -19.23 -11.91 14.76
C ASP A 186 -18.65 -13.15 14.06
N LEU A 187 -17.62 -12.97 13.23
CA LEU A 187 -16.78 -14.07 12.71
C LEU A 187 -15.89 -14.73 13.79
N ASN A 188 -15.87 -14.17 15.00
CA ASN A 188 -15.13 -14.64 16.17
C ASN A 188 -13.64 -14.94 15.89
N PRO A 189 -12.85 -13.95 15.44
CA PRO A 189 -11.41 -14.13 15.21
C PRO A 189 -10.67 -14.42 16.51
N ASP A 190 -9.71 -15.35 16.43
CA ASP A 190 -8.78 -15.64 17.52
C ASP A 190 -7.97 -14.38 17.91
N VAL A 191 -7.55 -13.63 16.88
CA VAL A 191 -6.82 -12.37 17.01
C VAL A 191 -7.37 -11.36 16.01
N LEU A 192 -7.78 -10.19 16.50
CA LEU A 192 -8.07 -9.02 15.68
C LEU A 192 -6.98 -7.96 15.91
N VAL A 193 -6.37 -7.49 14.82
CA VAL A 193 -5.40 -6.38 14.85
C VAL A 193 -5.99 -5.19 14.11
N VAL A 194 -5.97 -4.02 14.75
CA VAL A 194 -6.38 -2.76 14.13
C VAL A 194 -5.26 -1.75 14.30
N ALA A 195 -4.81 -1.17 13.18
CA ALA A 195 -3.77 -0.15 13.13
C ALA A 195 -3.89 0.69 11.87
N GLY A 196 -3.31 1.89 11.90
CA GLY A 196 -2.95 2.60 10.66
C GLY A 196 -1.61 2.09 10.13
N ASP A 197 -1.39 2.20 8.83
CA ASP A 197 -0.09 2.05 8.18
C ASP A 197 0.77 3.30 8.39
N HIS A 198 0.15 4.49 8.42
CA HIS A 198 0.77 5.76 8.76
C HIS A 198 -0.24 6.80 9.28
N SER A 199 0.27 7.93 9.77
CA SER A 199 -0.54 9.06 10.20
C SER A 199 -0.70 10.09 9.08
N SER A 200 -1.94 10.47 8.78
CA SER A 200 -2.27 11.53 7.81
C SER A 200 -3.15 12.61 8.45
N PRO A 201 -2.59 13.52 9.27
CA PRO A 201 -3.38 14.52 10.00
C PRO A 201 -3.99 15.53 9.02
N SER A 202 -5.30 15.77 9.11
CA SER A 202 -6.01 16.69 8.19
C SER A 202 -5.45 18.11 8.23
N ILE A 203 -4.92 18.57 9.38
CA ILE A 203 -4.28 19.89 9.48
C ILE A 203 -3.00 20.01 8.64
N MET A 204 -2.35 18.89 8.32
CA MET A 204 -1.13 18.85 7.51
C MET A 204 -1.43 18.57 6.02
N ALA A 205 -2.60 17.97 5.71
CA ALA A 205 -2.95 17.52 4.36
C ALA A 205 -1.83 16.65 3.73
N SER A 206 -1.15 15.86 4.57
CA SER A 206 -0.01 15.04 4.18
C SER A 206 0.20 13.91 5.18
N HIS A 207 1.01 12.93 4.78
CA HIS A 207 1.55 11.95 5.72
C HIS A 207 2.47 12.64 6.73
N SER A 208 2.59 12.06 7.93
CA SER A 208 3.40 12.58 9.03
C SER A 208 4.08 11.46 9.81
N TRP A 209 5.06 11.82 10.63
CA TRP A 209 5.85 10.89 11.44
C TRP A 209 5.16 10.47 12.76
N HIS A 210 3.96 10.97 13.03
CA HIS A 210 3.26 10.68 14.29
C HIS A 210 2.96 9.18 14.40
N PRO A 211 3.11 8.59 15.60
CA PRO A 211 2.75 7.20 15.80
C PRO A 211 1.26 6.98 15.61
N VAL A 212 0.92 5.79 15.14
CA VAL A 212 -0.46 5.35 14.93
C VAL A 212 -0.96 4.52 16.12
N PRO A 213 -2.26 4.60 16.47
CA PRO A 213 -2.88 3.66 17.41
C PRO A 213 -2.73 2.21 16.94
N LEU A 214 -2.45 1.30 17.88
CA LEU A 214 -2.38 -0.15 17.64
C LEU A 214 -3.25 -0.87 18.69
N LEU A 215 -4.12 -1.76 18.21
CA LEU A 215 -4.94 -2.64 19.02
C LEU A 215 -4.70 -4.09 18.59
N ILE A 216 -4.46 -4.96 19.57
CA ILE A 216 -4.45 -6.42 19.40
C ILE A 216 -5.47 -6.97 20.40
N LYS A 217 -6.60 -7.49 19.88
CA LYS A 217 -7.64 -8.14 20.67
C LYS A 217 -7.53 -9.66 20.50
N SER A 218 -7.33 -10.36 21.60
CA SER A 218 -7.44 -11.83 21.68
C SER A 218 -7.86 -12.26 23.10
N GLN A 219 -8.04 -13.55 23.32
CA GLN A 219 -8.28 -14.08 24.67
C GLN A 219 -7.14 -13.74 25.66
N LEU A 220 -5.92 -13.56 25.15
CA LEU A 220 -4.73 -13.25 25.96
C LEU A 220 -4.56 -11.76 26.26
N SER A 221 -5.31 -10.88 25.59
CA SER A 221 -5.30 -9.43 25.85
C SER A 221 -6.39 -8.98 26.81
N MET A 222 -7.20 -9.91 27.34
CA MET A 222 -8.28 -9.57 28.27
C MET A 222 -7.75 -8.77 29.46
N HIS A 223 -8.42 -7.65 29.76
CA HIS A 223 -8.09 -6.72 30.85
C HIS A 223 -6.77 -5.93 30.71
N LEU A 224 -6.08 -6.00 29.57
CA LEU A 224 -4.82 -5.28 29.33
C LEU A 224 -4.97 -4.05 28.41
N GLY A 225 -6.21 -3.73 28.01
CA GLY A 225 -6.53 -2.63 27.10
C GLY A 225 -6.79 -1.28 27.79
N VAL A 226 -7.05 -0.28 26.97
CA VAL A 226 -7.54 1.05 27.36
C VAL A 226 -9.02 1.19 27.00
N ASP A 227 -9.70 2.21 27.52
CA ASP A 227 -11.16 2.39 27.36
C ASP A 227 -11.58 2.85 25.96
N ARG A 228 -10.65 3.41 25.16
CA ARG A 228 -10.92 3.99 23.84
C ARG A 228 -9.78 3.72 22.86
N PHE A 229 -10.12 3.55 21.58
CA PHE A 229 -9.13 3.47 20.51
C PHE A 229 -8.87 4.87 19.91
N THR A 230 -7.97 5.62 20.55
CA THR A 230 -7.55 6.96 20.13
C THR A 230 -6.04 7.10 20.37
N GLU A 231 -5.38 8.03 19.70
CA GLU A 231 -3.94 8.30 19.86
C GLU A 231 -3.59 8.53 21.34
N ARG A 232 -4.42 9.32 22.05
CA ARG A 232 -4.19 9.64 23.46
C ARG A 232 -4.37 8.42 24.36
N ALA A 233 -5.44 7.66 24.19
CA ALA A 233 -5.68 6.48 25.03
C ALA A 233 -4.64 5.39 24.76
N CYS A 234 -4.33 5.10 23.49
CA CYS A 234 -3.35 4.09 23.11
C CYS A 234 -1.93 4.41 23.60
N SER A 235 -1.59 5.69 23.83
CA SER A 235 -0.31 6.08 24.44
C SER A 235 -0.10 5.51 25.86
N LEU A 236 -1.17 5.12 26.54
CA LEU A 236 -1.16 4.51 27.87
C LEU A 236 -1.36 2.97 27.84
N GLY A 237 -1.48 2.39 26.65
CA GLY A 237 -1.76 0.97 26.47
C GLY A 237 -0.58 0.06 26.83
N SER A 238 -0.89 -1.17 27.23
CA SER A 238 0.10 -2.17 27.64
C SER A 238 1.10 -2.59 26.55
N LEU A 239 0.75 -2.39 25.28
CA LEU A 239 1.66 -2.61 24.15
C LEU A 239 2.80 -1.58 24.11
N GLY A 240 2.62 -0.38 24.68
CA GLY A 240 3.58 0.72 24.56
C GLY A 240 3.89 1.08 23.11
N TYR A 241 5.05 1.71 22.88
CA TYR A 241 5.54 1.99 21.53
C TYR A 241 6.10 0.71 20.90
N ARG A 242 5.67 0.38 19.68
CA ARG A 242 6.09 -0.81 18.94
C ARG A 242 6.46 -0.47 17.51
N SER A 243 7.46 -1.17 16.99
CA SER A 243 7.76 -1.11 15.56
C SER A 243 6.71 -1.90 14.79
N ALA A 244 6.36 -1.43 13.59
CA ALA A 244 5.41 -2.14 12.72
C ALA A 244 5.86 -3.58 12.41
N ILE A 245 7.18 -3.80 12.31
CA ILE A 245 7.75 -5.13 12.04
C ILE A 245 7.51 -6.15 13.17
N ASP A 246 7.23 -5.68 14.39
CA ASP A 246 6.97 -6.54 15.55
C ASP A 246 5.51 -7.02 15.60
N VAL A 247 4.60 -6.34 14.90
CA VAL A 247 3.14 -6.56 15.01
C VAL A 247 2.76 -7.99 14.63
N MET A 248 3.36 -8.54 13.56
CA MET A 248 3.06 -9.91 13.13
C MET A 248 3.49 -10.95 14.17
N ILE A 249 4.65 -10.78 14.81
CA ILE A 249 5.11 -11.71 15.84
C ILE A 249 4.21 -11.62 17.09
N LEU A 250 3.77 -10.42 17.46
CA LEU A 250 2.81 -10.24 18.54
C LEU A 250 1.45 -10.89 18.20
N ALA A 251 0.93 -10.69 16.99
CA ALA A 251 -0.31 -11.33 16.54
C ALA A 251 -0.21 -12.86 16.59
N LEU A 252 0.89 -13.43 16.10
CA LEU A 252 1.14 -14.88 16.16
C LEU A 252 1.26 -15.38 17.61
N ALA A 253 1.87 -14.61 18.51
CA ALA A 253 1.91 -14.95 19.93
C ALA A 253 0.51 -14.97 20.55
N HIS A 254 -0.30 -13.95 20.26
CA HIS A 254 -1.69 -13.83 20.72
C HIS A 254 -2.60 -14.93 20.17
N GLY A 255 -2.28 -15.48 18.99
CA GLY A 255 -2.99 -16.61 18.36
C GLY A 255 -2.40 -17.98 18.69
N GLY A 256 -1.40 -18.08 19.57
CA GLY A 256 -0.77 -19.36 19.93
C GLY A 256 -0.02 -20.04 18.78
N LYS A 257 0.40 -19.29 17.76
CA LYS A 257 1.03 -19.81 16.53
C LYS A 257 2.56 -19.77 16.55
N LEU A 258 3.19 -19.40 17.68
CA LEU A 258 4.65 -19.42 17.84
C LEU A 258 5.16 -20.74 18.43
N LYS A 259 6.34 -21.17 17.97
CA LYS A 259 7.11 -22.25 18.59
C LYS A 259 8.29 -21.66 19.36
N LYS A 260 8.60 -22.26 20.51
CA LYS A 260 9.81 -21.92 21.27
C LYS A 260 11.06 -22.18 20.42
N PHE A 261 11.99 -21.23 20.45
CA PHE A 261 13.29 -21.37 19.80
C PHE A 261 14.35 -21.75 20.84
N GLY A 262 14.94 -22.94 20.71
CA GLY A 262 15.91 -23.49 21.66
C GLY A 262 15.26 -23.97 22.97
N ALA A 263 15.48 -25.25 23.29
CA ALA A 263 14.94 -26.02 24.42
C ALA A 263 13.51 -26.56 24.28
#